data_AF-Q3BT54-F1
#
_entry.id   AF-Q3BT54-F1
#
_cell.length_a   1.000
_cell.length_b   1.000
_cell.length_c   1.000
_cell.angle_alpha   90.00
_cell.angle_beta   90.00
_cell.angle_gamma   90.00
#
_symmetry.space_group_name_H-M   'P 1'
#
loop_
_entity.id
_entity.type
_entity.pdbx_description
1 polymer ?
#
loop_
_entity_poly.entity_id
_entity_poly.type
_entity_poly.pdbx_seq_one_letter_code
_entity_poly.pdbx_strand_id
1 'polypeptide(L)'
;MQQSRLWRPYETLNPAVRLQMLEAAATAISLIEVRDISPPGEHAKLFWSEPQTGFTSGLSAKTPKPEPVDHWQRAIQAIDEAIIEARHDPETARSLFALASYGRRDPASLEQLRATFAKEGIPPGIPVTLRA
;
A
#
# COMPACT_ATOMS: atom_id res chain seq x y z
N MET A 1 12.13 -41.82 -41.21
CA MET A 1 12.14 -40.42 -40.75
C MET A 1 10.74 -40.06 -40.27
N GLN A 2 10.52 -40.01 -38.95
CA GLN A 2 9.22 -39.69 -38.38
C GLN A 2 9.04 -38.16 -38.43
N GLN A 3 8.07 -37.65 -39.19
CA GLN A 3 7.71 -36.24 -39.13
C GLN A 3 7.11 -35.95 -37.75
N SER A 4 7.81 -35.19 -36.91
CA SER A 4 7.27 -34.64 -35.68
C SER A 4 6.07 -33.76 -36.03
N ARG A 5 4.86 -34.17 -35.64
CA ARG A 5 3.68 -33.30 -35.70
C ARG A 5 4.01 -32.07 -34.84
N LEU A 6 4.22 -30.93 -35.48
CA LEU A 6 4.39 -29.66 -34.78
C LEU A 6 3.14 -29.41 -33.93
N TRP A 7 3.31 -29.30 -32.62
CA TRP A 7 2.26 -28.90 -31.69
C TRP A 7 1.84 -27.47 -32.03
N ARG A 8 0.61 -27.31 -32.54
CA ARG A 8 0.02 -26.07 -33.08
C ARG A 8 -1.34 -25.77 -32.41
N PRO A 9 -1.43 -25.81 -31.07
CA PRO A 9 -2.73 -25.81 -30.37
C PRO A 9 -3.52 -24.53 -30.65
N TYR A 10 -2.84 -23.41 -30.83
CA TYR A 10 -3.44 -22.11 -31.08
C TYR A 10 -3.92 -21.97 -32.54
N GLU A 11 -3.11 -22.42 -33.50
CA GLU A 11 -3.45 -22.36 -34.93
C GLU A 11 -4.55 -23.36 -35.32
N THR A 12 -4.83 -24.35 -34.48
CA THR A 12 -6.00 -25.25 -34.63
C THR A 12 -7.30 -24.67 -34.09
N LEU A 13 -7.27 -23.56 -33.32
CA LEU A 13 -8.48 -22.93 -32.80
C LEU A 13 -9.29 -22.27 -33.92
N ASN A 14 -10.60 -22.18 -33.71
CA ASN A 14 -11.51 -21.40 -34.54
C ASN A 14 -10.97 -19.96 -34.70
N PRO A 15 -10.98 -19.38 -35.92
CA PRO A 15 -10.50 -18.02 -36.16
C PRO A 15 -11.06 -16.96 -35.19
N ALA A 16 -12.33 -17.04 -34.80
CA ALA A 16 -12.94 -16.09 -33.87
C ALA A 16 -12.36 -16.23 -32.44
N VAL A 17 -12.19 -17.46 -31.97
CA VAL A 17 -11.57 -17.76 -30.66
C VAL A 17 -10.11 -17.33 -30.65
N ARG A 18 -9.43 -17.52 -31.77
CA ARG A 18 -8.05 -17.08 -31.97
C ARG A 18 -7.92 -15.56 -31.82
N LEU A 19 -8.79 -14.81 -32.47
CA LEU A 19 -8.82 -13.35 -32.37
C LEU A 19 -9.09 -12.89 -30.92
N GLN A 20 -10.11 -13.45 -30.28
CA GLN A 20 -10.44 -13.12 -28.89
C GLN A 20 -9.28 -13.41 -27.93
N MET A 21 -8.55 -14.51 -28.14
CA MET A 21 -7.39 -14.84 -27.33
C MET A 21 -6.24 -13.84 -27.52
N LEU A 22 -6.02 -13.33 -28.74
CA LEU A 22 -5.04 -12.26 -28.99
C LEU A 22 -5.44 -10.96 -28.31
N GLU A 23 -6.71 -10.59 -28.42
CA GLU A 23 -7.24 -9.39 -27.77
C GLU A 23 -7.08 -9.48 -26.26
N ALA A 24 -7.48 -10.60 -25.66
CA ALA A 24 -7.33 -10.83 -24.22
C ALA A 24 -5.85 -10.80 -23.79
N ALA A 25 -4.94 -11.38 -24.57
CA ALA A 25 -3.51 -11.33 -24.29
C ALA A 25 -2.97 -9.89 -24.36
N ALA A 26 -3.36 -9.12 -25.37
CA ALA A 26 -2.98 -7.71 -25.51
C ALA A 26 -3.50 -6.86 -24.34
N THR A 27 -4.78 -7.02 -23.97
CA THR A 27 -5.37 -6.33 -22.81
C THR A 27 -4.65 -6.68 -21.52
N ALA A 28 -4.35 -7.97 -21.29
CA ALA A 28 -3.62 -8.40 -20.10
C ALA A 28 -2.23 -7.74 -20.02
N ILE A 29 -1.48 -7.70 -21.13
CA ILE A 29 -0.17 -7.02 -21.18
C ILE A 29 -0.31 -5.54 -20.80
N SER A 30 -1.29 -4.82 -21.38
CA SER A 30 -1.52 -3.41 -21.05
C SER A 30 -1.86 -3.19 -19.57
N LEU A 31 -2.66 -4.08 -18.96
CA LEU A 31 -3.01 -3.98 -17.53
C LEU A 31 -1.81 -4.29 -16.62
N ILE A 32 -0.94 -5.22 -17.00
CA ILE A 32 0.29 -5.53 -16.27
C ILE A 32 1.29 -4.37 -16.35
N GLU A 33 1.39 -3.73 -17.52
CA GLU A 33 2.25 -2.58 -17.75
C GLU A 33 1.95 -1.45 -16.76
N VAL A 34 0.65 -1.15 -16.54
CA VAL A 34 0.18 -0.12 -15.60
C VAL A 34 0.01 -0.61 -14.15
N ARG A 35 0.38 -1.87 -13.87
CA ARG A 35 0.28 -2.53 -12.54
C ARG A 35 -1.14 -2.66 -11.98
N ASP A 36 -2.16 -2.61 -12.84
CA ASP A 36 -3.55 -2.82 -12.42
C ASP A 36 -3.80 -4.29 -12.07
N ILE A 37 -3.09 -5.21 -12.74
CA ILE A 37 -3.05 -6.63 -12.39
C ILE A 37 -1.61 -7.11 -12.17
N SER A 38 -1.45 -8.05 -11.23
CA SER A 38 -0.16 -8.68 -10.94
C SER A 38 -0.16 -10.13 -11.45
N PRO A 39 0.61 -10.44 -12.51
CA PRO A 39 0.62 -11.79 -13.06
C PRO A 39 1.46 -12.72 -12.16
N PRO A 40 1.02 -13.97 -11.95
CA PRO A 40 1.83 -14.96 -11.26
C PRO A 40 3.00 -15.43 -12.15
N GLY A 41 4.10 -15.83 -11.52
CA GLY A 41 5.25 -16.45 -12.20
C GLY A 41 6.54 -15.63 -12.13
N GLU A 42 7.67 -16.32 -12.24
CA GLU A 42 9.02 -15.76 -12.09
C GLU A 42 9.31 -14.60 -13.07
N HIS A 43 8.79 -14.73 -14.29
CA HIS A 43 9.03 -13.80 -15.40
C HIS A 43 7.94 -12.72 -15.53
N ALA A 44 7.01 -12.63 -14.58
CA ALA A 44 5.97 -11.59 -14.51
C ALA A 44 6.55 -10.18 -14.72
N LYS A 45 7.76 -9.97 -14.21
CA LYS A 45 8.49 -8.70 -14.26
C LYS A 45 8.90 -8.26 -15.68
N LEU A 46 8.87 -9.14 -16.68
CA LEU A 46 9.22 -8.79 -18.06
C LEU A 46 8.14 -7.97 -18.76
N PHE A 47 6.89 -8.07 -18.29
CA PHE A 47 5.76 -7.31 -18.83
C PHE A 47 5.61 -5.94 -18.16
N TRP A 48 6.52 -5.62 -17.24
CA TRP A 48 6.58 -4.31 -16.63
C TRP A 48 7.26 -3.33 -17.58
N SER A 49 6.87 -2.06 -17.53
CA SER A 49 7.55 -1.00 -18.26
C SER A 49 9.06 -1.09 -18.01
N GLU A 50 9.83 -0.95 -19.10
CA GLU A 50 11.28 -0.99 -19.04
C GLU A 50 11.76 -0.04 -17.93
N PRO A 51 12.57 -0.53 -16.97
CA PRO A 51 13.23 0.36 -16.04
C PRO A 51 14.01 1.35 -16.89
N GLN A 52 13.78 2.65 -16.71
CA GLN A 52 14.45 3.69 -17.49
C GLN A 52 15.97 3.62 -17.24
N THR A 53 16.66 2.73 -17.92
CA THR A 53 18.11 2.65 -18.02
C THR A 53 18.51 3.54 -19.17
N GLY A 54 18.22 4.83 -19.03
CA GLY A 54 18.87 5.83 -19.86
C GLY A 54 20.37 5.59 -19.74
N PHE A 55 21.07 5.42 -20.87
CA PHE A 55 22.51 5.29 -20.87
C PHE A 55 23.07 6.58 -20.26
N THR A 56 23.40 6.52 -18.97
CA THR A 56 24.05 7.64 -18.30
C THR A 56 25.48 7.63 -18.82
N SER A 57 25.88 8.67 -19.55
CA SER A 57 27.25 8.86 -20.01
C SER A 57 28.14 9.13 -18.78
N GLY A 58 28.33 8.12 -17.91
CA GLY A 58 28.95 8.23 -16.58
C GLY A 58 28.31 9.23 -15.59
N LEU A 59 27.39 10.06 -16.06
CA LEU A 59 26.71 11.11 -15.35
C LEU A 59 25.25 10.73 -15.32
N SER A 60 24.83 10.14 -14.21
CA SER A 60 23.42 9.97 -13.92
C SER A 60 22.73 11.30 -14.15
N ALA A 61 21.85 11.37 -15.16
CA ALA A 61 20.83 12.39 -15.23
C ALA A 61 19.89 12.12 -14.05
N LYS A 62 20.35 12.56 -12.87
CA LYS A 62 19.59 12.59 -11.64
C LYS A 62 18.50 13.60 -11.93
N THR A 63 17.39 13.14 -12.52
CA THR A 63 16.10 13.72 -12.18
C THR A 63 16.15 13.91 -10.67
N PRO A 64 15.86 15.11 -10.15
CA PRO A 64 15.78 15.28 -8.71
C PRO A 64 14.79 14.23 -8.24
N LYS A 65 15.33 13.13 -7.69
CA LYS A 65 14.55 12.21 -6.89
C LYS A 65 13.89 13.16 -5.90
N PRO A 66 12.54 13.27 -5.85
CA PRO A 66 11.93 14.05 -4.79
C PRO A 66 12.66 13.60 -3.54
N GLU A 67 13.27 14.56 -2.82
CA GLU A 67 14.12 14.25 -1.67
C GLU A 67 13.43 13.13 -0.92
N PRO A 68 14.12 12.03 -0.58
CA PRO A 68 13.48 10.91 0.07
C PRO A 68 12.82 11.48 1.31
N VAL A 69 11.53 11.80 1.19
CA VAL A 69 10.75 12.32 2.29
C VAL A 69 10.75 11.13 3.19
N ASP A 70 11.38 11.30 4.34
CA ASP A 70 11.32 10.28 5.35
C ASP A 70 9.86 10.27 5.84
N HIS A 71 9.03 9.54 5.11
CA HIS A 71 7.60 9.42 5.34
C HIS A 71 7.35 8.90 6.76
N TRP A 72 8.32 8.17 7.32
CA TRP A 72 8.32 7.73 8.70
C TRP A 72 8.59 8.89 9.65
N GLN A 73 9.60 9.73 9.38
CA GLN A 73 9.82 10.95 10.17
C GLN A 73 8.62 11.91 10.11
N ARG A 74 8.00 12.08 8.94
CA ARG A 74 6.78 12.89 8.78
C ARG A 74 5.60 12.28 9.56
N ALA A 75 5.47 10.95 9.57
CA ALA A 75 4.46 10.27 10.36
C ALA A 75 4.68 10.46 11.87
N ILE A 76 5.93 10.33 12.34
CA ILE A 76 6.30 10.59 13.74
C ILE A 76 5.96 12.04 14.12
N GLN A 77 6.28 13.00 13.27
CA GLN A 77 5.96 14.41 13.51
C GLN A 77 4.45 14.66 13.58
N ALA A 78 3.67 14.08 12.68
CA ALA A 78 2.21 14.18 12.72
C ALA A 78 1.60 13.56 13.98
N ILE A 79 2.20 12.48 14.51
CA ILE A 79 1.78 11.87 15.78
C ILE A 79 2.12 12.79 16.96
N ASP A 80 3.30 13.41 16.97
CA ASP A 80 3.71 14.36 18.02
C ASP A 80 2.79 15.60 18.04
N GLU A 81 2.49 16.15 16.87
CA GLU A 81 1.51 17.25 16.71
C GLU A 81 0.12 16.85 17.21
N ALA A 82 -0.36 15.65 16.85
CA ALA A 82 -1.64 15.15 17.32
C ALA A 82 -1.67 14.94 18.84
N ILE A 83 -0.55 14.59 19.48
CA ILE A 83 -0.43 14.50 20.95
C ILE A 83 -0.52 15.89 21.58
N ILE A 84 0.16 16.89 21.02
CA ILE A 84 0.11 18.28 21.49
C ILE A 84 -1.31 18.86 21.35
N GLU A 85 -1.96 18.59 20.22
CA GLU A 85 -3.34 19.01 19.95
C GLU A 85 -4.33 18.28 20.86
N ALA A 86 -4.19 16.97 21.04
CA ALA A 86 -5.02 16.17 21.92
C ALA A 86 -5.02 16.66 23.38
N ARG A 87 -3.93 17.28 23.86
CA ARG A 87 -3.89 17.89 25.21
C ARG A 87 -4.87 19.05 25.38
N HIS A 88 -5.24 19.73 24.29
CA HIS A 88 -6.05 20.93 24.29
C HIS A 88 -7.42 20.74 23.61
N ASP A 89 -7.55 19.75 22.72
CA ASP A 89 -8.79 19.41 22.01
C ASP A 89 -9.31 18.01 22.39
N PRO A 90 -10.50 17.91 23.02
CA PRO A 90 -11.06 16.63 23.43
C PRO A 90 -11.49 15.73 22.26
N GLU A 91 -11.81 16.28 21.08
CA GLU A 91 -12.18 15.46 19.91
C GLU A 91 -10.96 14.77 19.31
N THR A 92 -9.82 15.49 19.23
CA THR A 92 -8.53 14.94 18.81
C THR A 92 -8.02 13.88 19.80
N ALA A 93 -8.18 14.11 21.12
CA ALA A 93 -7.88 13.10 22.13
C ALA A 93 -8.66 11.79 21.93
N ARG A 94 -9.95 11.88 21.59
CA ARG A 94 -10.80 10.70 21.29
C ARG A 94 -10.34 9.98 20.03
N SER A 95 -10.05 10.73 18.97
CA SER A 95 -9.61 10.18 17.70
C SER A 95 -8.25 9.47 17.84
N LEU A 96 -7.32 10.07 18.60
CA LEU A 96 -6.02 9.49 18.89
C LEU A 96 -6.14 8.22 19.75
N PHE A 97 -7.05 8.21 20.73
CA PHE A 97 -7.32 7.02 21.53
C PHE A 97 -7.95 5.90 20.70
N ALA A 98 -8.87 6.21 19.79
CA ALA A 98 -9.48 5.23 18.87
C ALA A 98 -8.42 4.61 17.94
N LEU A 99 -7.49 5.42 17.43
CA LEU A 99 -6.37 4.95 16.62
C LEU A 99 -5.42 4.05 17.43
N ALA A 100 -5.03 4.47 18.64
CA ALA A 100 -4.09 3.72 19.48
C ALA A 100 -4.68 2.43 20.09
N SER A 101 -6.00 2.37 20.25
CA SER A 101 -6.73 1.18 20.70
C SER A 101 -7.09 0.24 19.56
N TYR A 102 -6.92 0.64 18.30
CA TYR A 102 -7.22 -0.21 17.15
C TYR A 102 -6.40 -1.50 17.18
N GLY A 103 -7.08 -2.64 17.18
CA GLY A 103 -6.46 -3.97 17.26
C GLY A 103 -6.19 -4.47 18.69
N ARG A 104 -6.31 -3.63 19.73
CA ARG A 104 -6.25 -4.06 21.13
C ARG A 104 -7.66 -4.34 21.65
N ARG A 105 -7.90 -5.58 22.08
CA ARG A 105 -9.20 -6.01 22.62
C ARG A 105 -9.14 -6.45 24.07
N ASP A 106 -7.94 -6.58 24.63
CA ASP A 106 -7.78 -6.96 26.02
C ASP A 106 -7.94 -5.75 26.95
N PRO A 107 -8.70 -5.90 28.06
CA PRO A 107 -9.01 -4.78 28.95
C PRO A 107 -7.76 -4.23 29.65
N ALA A 108 -6.77 -5.07 29.94
CA ALA A 108 -5.51 -4.66 30.58
C ALA A 108 -4.70 -3.69 29.70
N SER A 109 -4.56 -3.96 28.40
CA SER A 109 -3.86 -3.06 27.47
C SER A 109 -4.60 -1.75 27.26
N LEU A 110 -5.93 -1.73 27.36
CA LEU A 110 -6.73 -0.51 27.29
C LEU A 110 -6.57 0.34 28.56
N GLU A 111 -6.51 -0.28 29.73
CA GLU A 111 -6.22 0.42 30.99
C GLU A 111 -4.80 1.00 31.01
N GLN A 112 -3.82 0.22 30.53
CA GLN A 112 -2.45 0.70 30.38
C GLN A 112 -2.37 1.88 29.39
N LEU A 113 -3.11 1.82 28.28
CA LEU A 113 -3.20 2.92 27.32
C LEU A 113 -3.80 4.19 27.95
N ARG A 114 -4.87 4.04 28.75
CA ARG A 114 -5.45 5.17 29.51
C ARG A 114 -4.47 5.76 30.50
N ALA A 115 -3.69 4.94 31.20
CA ALA A 115 -2.65 5.40 32.12
C ALA A 115 -1.54 6.16 31.37
N THR A 116 -1.16 5.73 30.17
CA THR A 116 -0.21 6.46 29.31
C THR A 116 -0.78 7.81 28.86
N PHE A 117 -2.04 7.87 28.42
CA PHE A 117 -2.70 9.12 28.02
C PHE A 117 -2.80 10.11 29.19
N ALA A 118 -3.13 9.62 30.40
CA ALA A 118 -3.15 10.44 31.61
C ALA A 118 -1.78 10.99 31.99
N LYS A 119 -0.71 10.20 31.82
CA LYS A 119 0.69 10.65 32.02
C LYS A 119 1.08 11.76 31.04
N GLU A 120 0.60 11.66 29.80
CA GLU A 120 0.81 12.68 28.76
C GLU A 120 -0.14 13.88 28.89
N GLY A 121 -0.97 13.97 29.94
CA GLY A 121 -1.88 15.10 30.14
C GLY A 121 -2.97 15.22 29.08
N ILE A 122 -3.26 14.14 28.34
CA ILE A 122 -4.35 14.10 27.37
C ILE A 122 -5.65 13.86 28.14
N PRO A 123 -6.66 14.75 28.03
CA PRO A 123 -7.90 14.64 28.77
C PRO A 123 -8.58 13.29 28.45
N PRO A 124 -8.91 12.48 29.47
CA PRO A 124 -9.69 11.28 29.26
C PRO A 124 -11.06 11.72 28.74
N GLY A 125 -11.40 11.34 27.52
CA GLY A 125 -12.70 11.62 26.95
C GLY A 125 -13.83 11.08 27.85
N ILE A 126 -14.46 12.02 28.57
CA ILE A 126 -15.68 11.90 29.40
C ILE A 126 -15.49 11.24 30.78
N PRO A 127 -15.81 11.94 31.89
CA PRO A 127 -16.12 11.30 33.17
C PRO A 127 -17.43 10.54 33.04
N VAL A 128 -17.46 9.26 33.39
CA VAL A 128 -18.72 8.56 33.72
C VAL A 128 -19.35 9.30 34.91
N THR A 129 -20.22 10.26 34.62
CA THR A 129 -21.21 10.73 35.58
C THR A 129 -22.29 9.67 35.63
N LEU A 130 -22.15 8.76 36.60
CA LEU A 130 -23.28 8.04 37.16
C LEU A 130 -24.39 9.06 37.43
N ARG A 131 -25.55 8.89 36.80
CA ARG A 131 -26.77 9.54 37.24
C ARG A 131 -27.68 8.47 37.83
N ALA A 132 -28.11 8.77 39.06
CA ALA A 132 -28.91 7.97 39.97
C ALA A 132 -30.22 7.42 39.37
#